data_AF-A0A7X3RCZ8-F1
#
_entry.id   AF-A0A7X3RCZ8-F1
#
_cell.length_a   1.000
_cell.length_b   1.000
_cell.length_c   1.000
_cell.angle_alpha   90.00
_cell.angle_beta   90.00
_cell.angle_gamma   90.00
#
_symmetry.space_group_name_H-M   'P 1'
#
loop_
_entity.id
_entity.type
_entity.pdbx_description
1 polymer ?
#
loop_
_entity_poly.entity_id
_entity_poly.type
_entity_poly.pdbx_seq_one_letter_code
_entity_poly.pdbx_strand_id
1 'polypeptide(L)'
;MIDDMWQIHVHILRLDRRYYRRFGKNVSISRLKRHVTELKKRLKPHWADLPSQVVQDVVLRYGKSRNAFFDNIKDRKAGKTTRKVGFP
;
A
#
# COMPACT_ATOMS: atom_id res chain seq x y z
N MET A 1 1.69 8.32 -17.07
CA MET A 1 2.55 8.65 -15.91
C MET A 1 1.75 8.80 -14.60
N ILE A 2 0.82 9.78 -14.48
CA ILE A 2 0.00 9.91 -13.25
C ILE A 2 -0.95 8.71 -13.09
N ASP A 3 -1.56 8.26 -14.18
CA ASP A 3 -2.48 7.12 -14.18
C ASP A 3 -1.81 5.83 -13.73
N ASP A 4 -0.55 5.60 -14.13
CA ASP A 4 0.19 4.38 -13.79
C ASP A 4 0.52 4.32 -12.28
N MET A 5 0.87 5.45 -11.67
CA MET A 5 1.10 5.54 -10.23
C MET A 5 -0.18 5.24 -9.43
N TRP A 6 -1.32 5.76 -9.89
CA TRP A 6 -2.62 5.47 -9.30
C TRP A 6 -2.97 3.99 -9.42
N GLN A 7 -2.77 3.39 -10.59
CA GLN A 7 -3.01 1.96 -10.80
C GLN A 7 -2.14 1.08 -9.89
N ILE A 8 -0.86 1.42 -9.70
CA ILE A 8 0.03 0.73 -8.75
C ILE A 8 -0.55 0.84 -7.34
N HIS A 9 -0.95 2.04 -6.92
CA HIS A 9 -1.51 2.28 -5.60
C HIS A 9 -2.79 1.46 -5.35
N VAL A 10 -3.74 1.49 -6.29
CA VAL A 10 -4.98 0.71 -6.20
C VAL A 10 -4.70 -0.79 -6.17
N HIS A 11 -3.69 -1.25 -6.93
CA HIS A 11 -3.31 -2.66 -6.97
C HIS A 11 -2.73 -3.14 -5.64
N ILE A 12 -1.75 -2.43 -5.07
CA ILE A 12 -1.16 -2.80 -3.77
C ILE A 12 -2.20 -2.71 -2.65
N LEU A 13 -3.10 -1.73 -2.72
CA LEU A 13 -4.20 -1.58 -1.79
C LEU A 13 -5.12 -2.80 -1.77
N ARG A 14 -5.59 -3.22 -2.96
CA ARG A 14 -6.45 -4.40 -3.10
C ARG A 14 -5.75 -5.67 -2.65
N LEU A 15 -4.47 -5.81 -2.97
CA LEU A 15 -3.65 -6.94 -2.53
C LEU A 15 -3.57 -7.02 -1.01
N ASP A 16 -3.25 -5.91 -0.35
CA ASP A 16 -3.08 -5.87 1.11
C ASP A 16 -4.40 -6.11 1.83
N ARG A 17 -5.50 -5.51 1.37
CA ARG A 17 -6.86 -5.78 1.91
C ARG A 17 -7.22 -7.25 1.80
N ARG A 18 -6.98 -7.87 0.65
CA ARG A 18 -7.24 -9.30 0.44
C ARG A 18 -6.37 -10.16 1.36
N TYR A 19 -5.09 -9.81 1.49
CA TYR A 19 -4.16 -10.53 2.34
C TYR A 19 -4.55 -10.41 3.82
N TYR A 20 -4.93 -9.21 4.27
CA TYR A 20 -5.42 -8.97 5.63
C TYR A 20 -6.69 -9.75 5.94
N ARG A 21 -7.67 -9.79 5.02
CA ARG A 21 -8.89 -10.61 5.18
C ARG A 21 -8.59 -12.10 5.32
N ARG A 22 -7.58 -12.61 4.60
CA ARG A 22 -7.24 -14.04 4.59
C ARG A 22 -6.37 -14.46 5.78
N PHE A 23 -5.44 -13.61 6.21
CA PHE A 23 -4.40 -13.98 7.18
C PHE A 23 -4.41 -13.16 8.47
N GLY A 24 -5.28 -12.14 8.58
CA GLY A 24 -5.34 -11.23 9.72
C GLY A 24 -4.11 -10.34 9.91
N LYS A 25 -3.20 -10.30 8.92
CA LYS A 25 -1.93 -9.57 8.97
C LYS A 25 -1.74 -8.79 7.68
N ASN A 26 -1.03 -7.66 7.76
CA ASN A 26 -0.70 -6.86 6.58
C ASN A 26 0.56 -7.39 5.89
N VAL A 27 0.68 -7.14 4.59
CA VAL A 27 1.89 -7.47 3.82
C VAL A 27 3.00 -6.48 4.19
N SER A 28 4.22 -6.99 4.40
CA SER A 28 5.38 -6.12 4.66
C SER A 28 5.66 -5.22 3.44
N ILE A 29 6.15 -4.01 3.68
CA ILE A 29 6.49 -3.05 2.61
C ILE A 29 7.52 -3.65 1.65
N SER A 30 8.50 -4.40 2.17
CA SER A 30 9.50 -5.10 1.35
C SER A 30 8.87 -6.12 0.40
N ARG A 31 7.86 -6.88 0.87
CA ARG A 31 7.12 -7.84 0.04
C ARG A 31 6.28 -7.12 -1.01
N LEU A 32 5.64 -5.99 -0.66
CA LEU A 32 4.90 -5.17 -1.62
C LEU A 32 5.83 -4.61 -2.71
N LYS A 33 7.01 -4.09 -2.34
CA LYS A 33 8.01 -3.62 -3.31
C LYS A 33 8.40 -4.73 -4.29
N ARG A 34 8.78 -5.90 -3.77
CA ARG A 34 9.13 -7.07 -4.60
C ARG A 34 7.98 -7.50 -5.50
N HIS A 35 6.75 -7.51 -4.97
CA HIS A 35 5.56 -7.86 -5.74
C HIS A 35 5.34 -6.92 -6.92
N VAL A 36 5.48 -5.60 -6.72
CA VAL A 36 5.34 -4.64 -7.82
C VAL A 36 6.46 -4.83 -8.84
N THR A 37 7.71 -5.05 -8.42
CA THR A 37 8.84 -5.32 -9.35
C THR A 37 8.58 -6.54 -10.23
N GLU A 38 8.06 -7.64 -9.67
CA GLU A 38 7.70 -8.82 -10.47
C GLU A 38 6.50 -8.55 -11.38
N LEU A 39 5.54 -7.73 -10.94
CA LEU A 39 4.38 -7.35 -11.75
C LEU A 39 4.79 -6.54 -13.00
N LYS A 40 5.72 -5.59 -12.82
CA LYS A 40 6.29 -4.79 -13.92
C LYS A 40 6.88 -5.70 -15.01
N LYS A 41 7.60 -6.75 -14.60
CA LYS A 41 8.26 -7.68 -15.54
C LYS A 41 7.29 -8.57 -16.30
N ARG A 42 6.19 -9.01 -15.68
CA ARG A 42 5.36 -10.10 -16.22
C ARG A 42 4.05 -9.64 -16.84
N LEU A 43 3.33 -8.72 -16.19
CA LEU A 43 1.90 -8.49 -16.44
C LEU A 43 1.59 -7.05 -16.87
N LYS A 44 2.50 -6.11 -16.60
CA LYS A 44 2.31 -4.69 -16.84
C LYS A 44 3.55 -4.07 -17.49
N PRO A 45 3.87 -4.42 -18.75
CA PRO A 45 5.04 -3.90 -19.44
C PRO A 45 5.01 -2.38 -19.60
N HIS A 46 3.84 -1.74 -19.70
CA HIS A 46 3.72 -0.26 -19.69
C HIS A 46 4.15 0.38 -18.35
N TRP A 47 4.29 -0.39 -17.27
CA TRP A 47 4.90 0.13 -16.05
C TRP A 47 6.43 0.11 -16.11
N ALA A 48 7.05 -0.57 -17.09
CA ALA A 48 8.50 -0.64 -17.22
C ALA A 48 9.12 0.76 -17.32
N ASP A 49 8.45 1.68 -18.02
CA ASP A 49 8.89 3.05 -18.24
C ASP A 49 8.84 3.92 -16.97
N LEU A 50 8.18 3.47 -15.90
CA LEU A 50 8.19 4.19 -14.63
C LEU A 50 9.55 4.08 -13.95
N PRO A 51 10.15 5.21 -13.54
CA PRO A 51 11.35 5.21 -12.72
C PRO A 51 11.13 4.37 -11.45
N SER A 52 12.10 3.50 -11.15
CA SER A 52 12.03 2.62 -9.97
C SER A 52 11.83 3.38 -8.66
N GLN A 53 12.35 4.60 -8.56
CA GLN A 53 12.18 5.48 -7.41
C GLN A 53 10.70 5.81 -7.17
N VAL A 54 9.98 6.17 -8.22
CA VAL A 54 8.55 6.54 -8.17
C VAL A 54 7.71 5.37 -7.65
N VAL A 55 7.99 4.17 -8.14
CA VAL A 55 7.30 2.95 -7.69
C VAL A 55 7.55 2.68 -6.20
N GLN A 56 8.80 2.87 -5.76
CA GLN A 56 9.15 2.69 -4.36
C GLN A 56 8.46 3.72 -3.46
N ASP A 57 8.38 4.98 -3.90
CA ASP A 57 7.74 6.06 -3.15
C ASP A 57 6.23 5.83 -3.00
N VAL A 58 5.55 5.34 -4.03
CA VAL A 58 4.12 4.97 -3.95
C VAL A 58 3.89 3.89 -2.90
N VAL A 59 4.72 2.84 -2.90
CA VAL A 59 4.61 1.74 -1.94
C VAL A 59 4.95 2.20 -0.51
N LEU A 60 5.95 3.07 -0.35
CA LEU A 60 6.31 3.66 0.94
C LEU A 60 5.20 4.57 1.48
N ARG A 61 4.62 5.42 0.63
CA ARG A 61 3.50 6.29 0.99
C ARG A 61 2.30 5.48 1.49
N TYR A 62 1.97 4.40 0.79
CA TYR A 62 0.93 3.47 1.23
C TYR A 62 1.25 2.80 2.57
N GLY A 63 2.50 2.35 2.76
CA GLY A 63 2.94 1.79 4.04
C GLY A 63 2.78 2.78 5.21
N LYS A 64 3.13 4.05 4.99
CA LYS A 64 2.96 5.13 5.99
C LYS A 64 1.49 5.39 6.30
N SER A 65 0.62 5.49 5.30
CA SER A 65 -0.82 5.71 5.52
C SER A 65 -1.46 4.55 6.28
N ARG A 66 -1.05 3.32 5.98
CA ARG A 66 -1.50 2.12 6.70
C ARG A 66 -1.05 2.12 8.17
N ASN A 67 0.20 2.47 8.45
CA ASN A 67 0.68 2.57 9.83
C ASN A 67 -0.11 3.63 10.60
N ALA A 68 -0.27 4.82 10.02
CA ALA A 68 -1.06 5.90 10.61
C ALA A 68 -2.52 5.51 10.89
N PHE A 69 -3.12 4.67 10.03
CA PHE A 69 -4.44 4.10 10.28
C PHE A 69 -4.47 3.26 11.57
N PHE A 70 -3.55 2.31 11.72
CA PHE A 70 -3.50 1.45 12.91
C PHE A 70 -3.12 2.22 14.18
N ASP A 71 -2.25 3.21 14.07
CA ASP A 71 -1.91 4.10 15.18
C ASP A 71 -3.14 4.90 15.63
N ASN A 72 -3.91 5.46 14.70
CA ASN A 72 -5.17 6.13 15.04
C ASN A 72 -6.18 5.17 15.68
N ILE A 73 -6.27 3.91 15.23
CA ILE A 73 -7.13 2.91 15.87
C ILE A 73 -6.68 2.63 17.32
N LYS A 74 -5.37 2.54 17.56
CA LYS A 74 -4.81 2.36 18.90
C LYS A 74 -5.11 3.57 19.78
N ASP A 75 -4.91 4.79 19.28
CA ASP A 75 -5.16 6.03 20.01
C ASP A 75 -6.64 6.22 20.34
N ARG A 76 -7.54 5.84 19.43
CA ARG A 76 -8.99 5.82 19.71
C ARG A 76 -9.34 4.87 20.85
N LYS A 77 -8.77 3.67 20.85
CA LYS A 77 -8.99 2.69 21.93
C LYS A 77 -8.44 3.19 23.27
N ALA A 78 -7.38 3.99 23.25
CA ALA A 78 -6.81 4.64 24.42
C ALA A 78 -7.50 5.96 24.81
N GLY A 79 -8.56 6.39 24.11
CA GLY A 79 -9.26 7.65 24.37
C GLY A 79 -8.50 8.92 23.98
N LYS A 80 -7.35 8.81 23.29
CA LYS A 80 -6.51 9.95 22.90
C LYS A 80 -7.05 10.74 21.70
N THR A 81 -7.91 10.12 20.89
CA THR A 81 -8.52 10.77 19.72
C THR A 81 -9.91 10.21 19.44
N THR A 82 -10.79 11.06 18.91
CA THR A 82 -12.13 10.69 18.43
C THR A 82 -12.20 10.60 16.90
N ARG A 83 -11.12 10.93 16.19
CA ARG A 83 -11.06 10.98 14.72
C ARG A 83 -11.31 9.61 14.10
N LYS A 84 -12.37 9.49 13.30
CA LYS A 84 -12.65 8.28 12.50
C LYS A 84 -11.88 8.38 11.19
N VAL A 85 -11.12 7.34 10.86
CA VAL A 85 -10.36 7.24 9.60
C VAL A 85 -10.78 5.96 8.88
N GLY A 86 -10.89 6.04 7.56
CA GLY A 86 -11.12 4.87 6.72
C GLY A 86 -9.85 4.04 6.59
N PHE A 87 -10.00 2.75 6.31
CA PHE A 87 -8.85 1.94 5.90
C PHE A 87 -8.32 2.53 4.58
N PRO A 88 -7.02 2.89 4.51
CA PRO A 88 -6.43 3.49 3.31
C PRO A 88 -6.57 2.58 2.10
#